data_AF-A0A1E4A5B6-F1
#
_entry.id   AF-A0A1E4A5B6-F1
#
_cell.length_a   1.000
_cell.length_b   1.000
_cell.length_c   1.000
_cell.angle_alpha   90.00
_cell.angle_beta   90.00
_cell.angle_gamma   90.00
#
_symmetry.space_group_name_H-M   'P 1'
#
loop_
_entity.id
_entity.type
_entity.pdbx_description
1 polymer ?
#
loop_
_entity_poly.entity_id
_entity_poly.type
_entity_poly.pdbx_seq_one_letter_code
_entity_poly.pdbx_strand_id
1 'polypeptide(L)'
;MKKNLIALLIFVAIPFAGVQAQNQADSARISKEHVEIAKIQARLAEDKEKLSKLYEEKNRLAAERDSRQTDALSAADQNARAARILSRDVQSKSKAKKAKKSARKAETKAKSASKADSRVKKSEKHIRRLEKNIRNNEAKLRKLESRVSRNH
;
A
#
# COMPACT_ATOMS: atom_id res chain seq x y z
N MET A 1 51.81 48.62 8.02
CA MET A 1 52.18 49.28 9.29
C MET A 1 51.23 48.81 10.39
N LYS A 2 51.80 48.15 11.40
CA LYS A 2 51.53 48.28 12.83
C LYS A 2 50.11 47.93 13.33
N LYS A 3 49.95 46.81 14.03
CA LYS A 3 49.93 46.67 15.53
C LYS A 3 48.44 46.56 15.99
N ASN A 4 47.93 45.66 16.82
CA ASN A 4 48.41 44.79 17.92
C ASN A 4 47.26 43.77 18.22
N LEU A 5 47.47 42.48 18.52
CA LEU A 5 48.08 41.80 19.69
C LEU A 5 47.00 41.33 20.72
N ILE A 6 47.04 40.02 21.03
CA ILE A 6 46.60 39.31 22.25
C ILE A 6 45.11 39.02 22.48
N ALA A 7 44.77 37.73 22.43
CA ALA A 7 44.18 37.00 23.57
C ALA A 7 44.45 35.50 23.44
N LEU A 8 45.62 35.11 23.93
CA LEU A 8 46.03 33.76 24.27
C LEU A 8 45.19 33.28 25.46
N LEU A 9 44.49 32.16 25.34
CA LEU A 9 43.93 31.45 26.50
C LEU A 9 44.30 29.97 26.41
N ILE A 10 45.49 29.70 26.93
CA ILE A 10 45.96 28.39 27.36
C ILE A 10 45.16 28.03 28.61
N PHE A 11 44.41 26.92 28.58
CA PHE A 11 43.95 26.26 29.80
C PHE A 11 44.24 24.76 29.71
N VAL A 12 45.38 24.41 30.31
CA VAL A 12 45.64 23.22 31.13
C VAL A 12 45.11 21.89 30.60
N ALA A 13 46.03 21.11 30.04
CA ALA A 13 45.94 19.66 29.97
C ALA A 13 45.88 19.08 31.39
N ILE A 14 44.72 18.53 31.77
CA ILE A 14 44.61 17.60 32.89
C ILE A 14 44.74 16.20 32.29
N PRO A 15 45.76 15.39 32.68
CA PRO A 15 45.78 13.98 32.34
C PRO A 15 44.83 13.27 33.29
N PHE A 16 43.54 13.22 32.94
CA PHE A 16 42.65 12.29 33.60
C PHE A 16 42.97 10.89 33.06
N ALA A 17 43.71 10.12 33.86
CA ALA A 17 43.82 8.68 33.73
C ALA A 17 42.41 8.08 33.89
N GLY A 18 41.65 8.07 32.79
CA GLY A 18 40.34 7.46 32.69
C GLY A 18 40.49 6.02 32.24
N VAL A 19 40.28 5.11 33.18
CA VAL A 19 39.91 3.71 32.94
C VAL A 19 38.89 3.64 31.78
N GLN A 20 39.29 3.10 30.63
CA GLN A 20 38.35 2.77 29.55
C GLN A 20 38.73 1.43 28.91
N ALA A 21 38.54 0.36 29.68
CA ALA A 21 38.54 -1.01 29.15
C ALA A 21 37.16 -1.70 29.30
N GLN A 22 36.06 -0.94 29.39
CA GLN A 22 34.73 -1.51 29.65
C GLN A 22 33.66 -1.28 28.56
N ASN A 23 33.86 -0.44 27.53
CA ASN A 23 32.76 -0.03 26.63
C ASN A 23 32.91 -0.36 25.12
N GLN A 24 33.65 -1.42 24.75
CA GLN A 24 33.60 -1.87 23.35
C GLN A 24 32.30 -2.61 22.98
N ALA A 25 31.63 -3.23 23.96
CA ALA A 25 30.36 -3.93 23.73
C ALA A 25 29.18 -2.97 23.49
N ASP A 26 29.15 -1.84 24.20
CA ASP A 26 28.03 -0.88 24.12
C ASP A 26 28.07 -0.04 22.83
N SER A 27 29.25 0.35 22.36
CA SER A 27 29.41 1.03 21.06
C SER A 27 28.99 0.15 19.88
N ALA A 28 29.31 -1.14 19.91
CA ALA A 28 28.89 -2.10 18.89
C ALA A 28 27.38 -2.36 18.90
N ARG A 29 26.71 -2.29 20.06
CA ARG A 29 25.25 -2.44 20.18
C ARG A 29 24.51 -1.21 19.67
N ILE A 30 24.96 -0.01 20.04
CA ILE A 30 24.40 1.27 19.58
C ILE A 30 24.47 1.36 18.05
N SER A 31 25.63 1.01 17.46
CA SER A 31 25.80 0.96 16.00
C SER A 31 24.80 0.00 15.31
N LYS A 32 24.54 -1.18 15.90
CA LYS A 32 23.55 -2.13 15.36
C LYS A 32 22.12 -1.60 15.42
N GLU A 33 21.74 -0.93 16.51
CA GLU A 33 20.39 -0.34 16.66
C GLU A 33 20.16 0.80 15.65
N HIS A 34 21.16 1.67 15.42
CA HIS A 34 21.06 2.72 14.39
C HIS A 34 20.94 2.14 12.97
N VAL A 35 21.68 1.08 12.66
CA VAL A 35 21.56 0.39 11.36
C VAL A 35 20.16 -0.21 11.19
N GLU A 36 19.59 -0.79 12.24
CA GLU A 36 18.24 -1.35 12.20
C GLU A 36 17.16 -0.25 12.03
N ILE A 37 17.30 0.87 12.75
CA ILE A 37 16.46 2.06 12.60
C ILE A 37 16.47 2.54 11.14
N ALA A 38 17.66 2.75 10.56
CA ALA A 38 17.80 3.21 9.18
C ALA A 38 17.14 2.23 8.18
N LYS A 39 17.31 0.91 8.39
CA LYS A 39 16.65 -0.12 7.57
C LYS A 39 15.13 -0.06 7.67
N ILE A 40 14.59 0.13 8.87
CA ILE A 40 13.13 0.23 9.07
C ILE A 40 12.59 1.51 8.45
N GLN A 41 13.29 2.64 8.58
CA GLN A 41 12.90 3.90 7.95
C GLN A 41 12.88 3.78 6.42
N ALA A 42 13.90 3.17 5.82
CA ALA A 42 13.94 2.92 4.37
C ALA A 42 12.75 2.05 3.91
N ARG A 43 12.46 0.96 4.64
CA ARG A 43 11.29 0.11 4.35
C ARG A 43 9.97 0.86 4.51
N LEU A 44 9.85 1.71 5.52
CA LEU A 44 8.64 2.52 5.71
C LEU A 44 8.43 3.52 4.58
N ALA A 45 9.49 4.13 4.07
CA ALA A 45 9.40 5.01 2.90
C ALA A 45 8.92 4.24 1.66
N GLU A 46 9.54 3.08 1.39
CA GLU A 46 9.17 2.22 0.26
C GLU A 46 7.73 1.68 0.38
N ASP A 47 7.33 1.23 1.57
CA ASP A 47 5.98 0.72 1.82
C ASP A 47 4.93 1.82 1.67
N LYS A 48 5.22 3.06 2.10
CA LYS A 48 4.31 4.22 1.93
C LYS A 48 4.15 4.61 0.46
N GLU A 49 5.24 4.56 -0.33
CA GLU A 49 5.17 4.78 -1.77
C GLU A 49 4.33 3.69 -2.47
N LYS A 50 4.58 2.42 -2.15
CA LYS A 50 3.78 1.28 -2.66
C LYS A 50 2.31 1.42 -2.29
N LEU A 51 2.02 1.89 -1.07
CA LEU A 51 0.66 2.11 -0.62
C LEU A 51 -0.05 3.17 -1.47
N SER A 52 0.63 4.28 -1.78
CA SER A 52 0.09 5.31 -2.68
C SER A 52 -0.25 4.73 -4.06
N LYS A 53 0.67 3.98 -4.65
CA LYS A 53 0.46 3.33 -5.96
C LYS A 53 -0.72 2.34 -5.94
N LEU A 54 -0.87 1.57 -4.87
CA LEU A 54 -1.99 0.65 -4.71
C LEU A 54 -3.33 1.38 -4.58
N TYR A 55 -3.37 2.54 -3.92
CA TYR A 55 -4.58 3.37 -3.83
C TYR A 55 -4.98 3.93 -5.20
N GLU A 56 -4.02 4.43 -5.99
CA GLU A 56 -4.24 4.86 -7.37
C GLU A 56 -4.77 3.71 -8.25
N GLU A 57 -4.12 2.54 -8.16
CA GLU A 57 -4.55 1.34 -8.88
C GLU A 57 -5.96 0.92 -8.47
N LYS A 58 -6.26 0.91 -7.16
CA LYS A 58 -7.61 0.61 -6.65
C LYS A 58 -8.65 1.54 -7.26
N ASN A 59 -8.38 2.83 -7.31
CA ASN A 59 -9.31 3.82 -7.86
C ASN A 59 -9.57 3.58 -9.35
N ARG A 60 -8.51 3.28 -10.11
CA ARG A 60 -8.65 2.89 -11.53
C ARG A 60 -9.48 1.62 -11.70
N LEU A 61 -9.22 0.60 -10.88
CA LEU A 61 -9.97 -0.66 -10.91
C LEU A 61 -11.43 -0.48 -10.48
N ALA A 62 -11.72 0.43 -9.55
CA ALA A 62 -13.08 0.77 -9.13
C ALA A 62 -13.86 1.43 -10.27
N ALA A 63 -13.25 2.37 -10.99
CA ALA A 63 -13.85 2.96 -12.18
C ALA A 63 -14.13 1.92 -13.28
N GLU A 64 -13.19 0.98 -13.51
CA GLU A 64 -13.41 -0.13 -14.43
C GLU A 64 -14.58 -1.01 -13.98
N ARG A 65 -14.63 -1.38 -12.69
CA ARG A 65 -15.73 -2.17 -12.11
C ARG A 65 -17.07 -1.50 -12.35
N ASP A 66 -17.19 -0.20 -12.10
CA ASP A 66 -18.46 0.53 -12.21
C ASP A 66 -18.94 0.60 -13.67
N SER A 67 -18.00 0.82 -14.60
CA SER A 67 -18.29 0.72 -16.04
C SER A 67 -18.79 -0.69 -16.42
N ARG A 68 -18.10 -1.75 -15.97
CA ARG A 68 -18.52 -3.14 -16.27
C ARG A 68 -19.84 -3.52 -15.62
N GLN A 69 -20.14 -2.98 -14.45
CA GLN A 69 -21.41 -3.19 -13.75
C GLN A 69 -22.56 -2.52 -14.51
N THR A 70 -22.35 -1.29 -14.99
CA THR A 70 -23.31 -0.57 -15.83
C THR A 70 -23.62 -1.35 -17.13
N ASP A 71 -22.57 -1.84 -17.80
CA ASP A 71 -22.69 -2.71 -18.97
C ASP A 71 -23.49 -3.99 -18.69
N ALA A 72 -23.26 -4.62 -17.53
CA ALA A 72 -23.94 -5.83 -17.13
C ALA A 72 -25.43 -5.58 -16.84
N LEU A 73 -25.77 -4.47 -16.17
CA LEU A 73 -27.14 -4.05 -15.92
C LEU A 73 -27.89 -3.80 -17.24
N SER A 74 -27.28 -3.02 -18.14
CA SER A 74 -27.86 -2.76 -19.47
C SER A 74 -28.09 -4.06 -20.28
N ALA A 75 -27.14 -5.00 -20.23
CA ALA A 75 -27.29 -6.29 -20.89
C ALA A 75 -28.37 -7.17 -20.23
N ALA A 76 -28.51 -7.13 -18.91
CA ALA A 76 -29.57 -7.82 -18.18
C ALA A 76 -30.96 -7.28 -18.54
N ASP A 77 -31.11 -5.96 -18.66
CA ASP A 77 -32.36 -5.33 -19.10
C ASP A 77 -32.73 -5.72 -20.53
N GLN A 78 -31.75 -5.74 -21.44
CA GLN A 78 -31.95 -6.23 -22.81
C GLN A 78 -32.41 -7.68 -22.82
N ASN A 79 -31.82 -8.52 -21.96
CA ASN A 79 -32.21 -9.92 -21.83
C ASN A 79 -33.64 -10.07 -21.30
N ALA A 80 -33.99 -9.32 -20.26
CA ALA A 80 -35.34 -9.30 -19.70
C ALA A 80 -36.38 -8.87 -20.74
N ARG A 81 -36.09 -7.84 -21.56
CA ARG A 81 -36.95 -7.41 -22.67
C ARG A 81 -37.09 -8.50 -23.74
N ALA A 82 -35.98 -9.13 -24.15
CA ALA A 82 -36.02 -10.19 -25.15
C ALA A 82 -36.80 -11.42 -24.65
N ALA A 83 -36.65 -11.78 -23.37
CA ALA A 83 -37.41 -12.84 -22.73
C ALA A 83 -38.92 -12.52 -22.70
N ARG A 84 -39.29 -11.29 -22.37
CA ARG A 84 -40.70 -10.83 -22.40
C ARG A 84 -41.31 -10.85 -23.81
N ILE A 85 -40.52 -10.51 -24.82
CA ILE A 85 -40.97 -10.58 -26.23
C ILE A 85 -41.19 -12.04 -26.64
N LEU A 86 -40.27 -12.94 -26.26
CA LEU A 86 -40.42 -14.37 -26.52
C LEU A 86 -41.61 -14.97 -25.77
N SER A 87 -41.85 -14.59 -24.52
CA SER A 87 -42.95 -15.14 -23.73
C SER A 87 -44.33 -14.85 -24.33
N ARG A 88 -44.47 -13.79 -25.13
CA ARG A 88 -45.71 -13.47 -25.87
C ARG A 88 -45.92 -14.33 -27.12
N ASP A 89 -44.88 -14.98 -27.61
CA ASP A 89 -44.90 -15.79 -28.84
C ASP A 89 -43.79 -16.82 -28.76
N VAL A 90 -44.04 -17.82 -27.91
CA VAL A 90 -43.05 -18.82 -27.50
C VAL A 90 -42.66 -19.77 -28.63
N GLN A 91 -43.49 -19.89 -29.65
CA GLN A 91 -43.23 -20.75 -30.81
C GLN A 91 -42.35 -20.08 -31.88
N SER A 92 -42.15 -18.75 -31.79
CA SER A 92 -41.32 -18.04 -32.76
C SER A 92 -39.83 -18.35 -32.61
N LYS A 93 -39.29 -19.11 -33.57
CA LYS A 93 -37.85 -19.45 -33.69
C LYS A 93 -36.96 -18.20 -33.73
N SER A 94 -37.40 -17.12 -34.38
CA SER A 94 -36.65 -15.86 -34.46
C SER A 94 -36.54 -15.16 -33.10
N LYS A 95 -37.66 -15.06 -32.37
CA LYS A 95 -37.68 -14.50 -31.01
C LYS A 95 -36.83 -15.35 -30.06
N ALA A 96 -36.90 -16.68 -30.18
CA ALA A 96 -36.09 -17.60 -29.37
C ALA A 96 -34.59 -17.39 -29.61
N LYS A 97 -34.15 -17.24 -30.87
CA LYS A 97 -32.76 -16.93 -31.20
C LYS A 97 -32.31 -15.58 -30.61
N LYS A 98 -33.16 -14.54 -30.70
CA LYS A 98 -32.86 -13.21 -30.13
C LYS A 98 -32.72 -13.25 -28.61
N ALA A 99 -33.64 -13.92 -27.91
CA ALA A 99 -33.59 -14.11 -26.46
C ALA A 99 -32.31 -14.86 -26.05
N LYS A 100 -31.98 -15.96 -26.73
CA LYS A 100 -30.73 -16.72 -26.48
C LYS A 100 -29.47 -15.87 -26.67
N LYS A 101 -29.41 -15.04 -27.72
CA LYS A 101 -28.28 -14.12 -27.95
C LYS A 101 -28.17 -13.08 -26.84
N SER A 102 -29.30 -12.54 -26.40
CA SER A 102 -29.35 -11.55 -25.33
C SER A 102 -28.92 -12.14 -23.98
N ALA A 103 -29.41 -13.35 -23.65
CA ALA A 103 -29.01 -14.09 -22.45
C ALA A 103 -27.50 -14.34 -22.40
N ARG A 104 -26.90 -14.82 -23.51
CA ARG A 104 -25.43 -15.02 -23.60
C ARG A 104 -24.64 -13.73 -23.40
N LYS A 105 -25.14 -12.61 -23.94
CA LYS A 105 -24.51 -11.29 -23.76
C LYS A 105 -24.58 -10.84 -22.30
N ALA A 106 -25.74 -10.97 -21.66
CA ALA A 106 -25.94 -10.65 -20.25
C ALA A 106 -25.02 -11.50 -19.35
N GLU A 107 -24.94 -12.81 -19.60
CA GLU A 107 -24.05 -13.72 -18.88
C GLU A 107 -22.58 -13.31 -19.01
N THR A 108 -22.13 -13.00 -20.23
CA THR A 108 -20.74 -12.60 -20.49
C THR A 108 -20.40 -11.29 -19.78
N LYS A 109 -21.31 -10.31 -19.83
CA LYS A 109 -21.11 -9.01 -19.17
C LYS A 109 -21.15 -9.15 -17.64
N ALA A 110 -22.05 -9.96 -17.09
CA ALA A 110 -22.09 -10.26 -15.66
C ALA A 110 -20.79 -10.94 -15.18
N LYS A 111 -20.26 -11.91 -15.94
CA LYS A 111 -18.95 -12.52 -15.66
C LYS A 111 -17.82 -11.49 -15.70
N SER A 112 -17.83 -10.57 -16.67
CA SER A 112 -16.85 -9.49 -16.75
C SER A 112 -16.92 -8.55 -15.53
N ALA A 113 -18.12 -8.17 -15.09
CA ALA A 113 -18.32 -7.32 -13.92
C ALA A 113 -17.83 -8.02 -12.64
N SER A 114 -18.16 -9.30 -12.46
CA SER A 114 -17.69 -10.10 -11.32
C SER A 114 -16.16 -10.24 -11.28
N LYS A 115 -15.51 -10.39 -12.44
CA LYS A 115 -14.03 -10.37 -12.52
C LYS A 115 -13.44 -9.02 -12.13
N ALA A 116 -14.05 -7.91 -12.56
CA ALA A 116 -13.60 -6.57 -12.19
C ALA A 116 -13.75 -6.32 -10.67
N ASP A 117 -14.88 -6.69 -10.08
CA ASP A 117 -15.09 -6.64 -8.63
C ASP A 117 -14.05 -7.45 -7.85
N SER A 118 -13.73 -8.66 -8.34
CA SER A 118 -12.68 -9.50 -7.75
C SER A 118 -11.30 -8.85 -7.79
N ARG A 119 -10.98 -8.06 -8.82
CA ARG A 119 -9.71 -7.32 -8.91
C ARG A 119 -9.65 -6.20 -7.86
N VAL A 120 -10.73 -5.43 -7.71
CA VAL A 120 -10.83 -4.41 -6.65
C VAL A 120 -10.62 -5.03 -5.27
N LYS A 121 -11.31 -6.14 -4.97
CA LYS A 121 -11.16 -6.87 -3.70
C LYS A 121 -9.73 -7.37 -3.45
N LYS A 122 -9.02 -7.81 -4.50
CA LYS A 122 -7.62 -8.21 -4.40
C LYS A 122 -6.72 -7.01 -4.05
N SER A 123 -6.89 -5.89 -4.74
CA SER A 123 -6.14 -4.65 -4.44
C SER A 123 -6.39 -4.19 -3.00
N GLU A 124 -7.64 -4.20 -2.52
CA GLU A 124 -7.96 -3.88 -1.13
C GLU A 124 -7.31 -4.81 -0.10
N LYS A 125 -7.18 -6.10 -0.42
CA LYS A 125 -6.45 -7.04 0.44
C LYS A 125 -4.96 -6.70 0.48
N HIS A 126 -4.37 -6.27 -0.63
CA HIS A 126 -2.96 -5.85 -0.67
C HIS A 126 -2.74 -4.58 0.14
N ILE A 127 -3.60 -3.57 -0.02
CA ILE A 127 -3.60 -2.34 0.78
C ILE A 127 -3.65 -2.67 2.28
N ARG A 128 -4.65 -3.46 2.72
CA ARG A 128 -4.78 -3.83 4.14
C ARG A 128 -3.56 -4.56 4.71
N ARG A 129 -2.92 -5.43 3.91
CA ARG A 129 -1.70 -6.13 4.32
C ARG A 129 -0.53 -5.16 4.46
N LEU A 130 -0.37 -4.24 3.50
CA LEU A 130 0.70 -3.26 3.51
C LEU A 130 0.54 -2.25 4.66
N GLU A 131 -0.67 -1.77 4.92
CA GLU A 131 -0.98 -0.92 6.09
C GLU A 131 -0.67 -1.62 7.42
N LYS A 132 -0.91 -2.93 7.50
CA LYS A 132 -0.52 -3.72 8.67
C LYS A 132 1.00 -3.79 8.80
N ASN A 133 1.73 -3.99 7.70
CA ASN A 133 3.19 -4.02 7.71
C ASN A 133 3.79 -2.67 8.12
N ILE A 134 3.27 -1.56 7.59
CA ILE A 134 3.65 -0.20 7.98
C ILE A 134 3.45 -0.01 9.47
N ARG A 135 2.25 -0.30 10.01
CA ARG A 135 1.99 -0.17 11.46
C ARG A 135 2.94 -0.99 12.32
N ASN A 136 3.24 -2.22 11.90
CA ASN A 136 4.20 -3.08 12.61
C ASN A 136 5.62 -2.51 12.58
N ASN A 137 6.05 -1.99 11.43
CA ASN A 137 7.36 -1.37 11.26
C ASN A 137 7.46 -0.05 12.07
N GLU A 138 6.42 0.78 12.07
CA GLU A 138 6.36 1.99 12.91
C GLU A 138 6.40 1.64 14.41
N ALA A 139 5.71 0.59 14.85
CA ALA A 139 5.78 0.13 16.23
C ALA A 139 7.17 -0.39 16.62
N LYS A 140 7.86 -1.10 15.71
CA LYS A 140 9.25 -1.54 15.92
C LYS A 140 10.20 -0.36 15.98
N LEU A 141 10.04 0.60 15.09
CA LEU A 141 10.84 1.82 15.06
C LEU A 141 10.77 2.57 16.40
N ARG A 142 9.56 2.83 16.91
CA ARG A 142 9.36 3.48 18.22
C ARG A 142 10.02 2.70 19.37
N LYS A 143 9.99 1.36 19.34
CA LYS A 143 10.64 0.52 20.34
C LYS A 143 12.16 0.60 20.29
N LEU A 144 12.75 0.71 19.09
CA LEU A 144 14.19 0.88 18.94
C LEU A 144 14.63 2.29 19.31
N GLU A 145 13.92 3.33 18.86
CA GLU A 145 14.19 4.72 19.21
C GLU A 145 14.13 4.96 20.73
N SER A 146 13.14 4.38 21.42
CA SER A 146 13.05 4.45 22.88
C SER A 146 14.11 3.63 23.62
N ARG A 147 14.76 2.64 22.98
CA ARG A 147 15.92 1.93 23.56
C ARG A 147 17.17 2.77 23.41
N VAL A 148 17.43 3.26 22.20
CA VAL A 148 18.56 4.16 21.91
C VAL A 148 18.51 5.39 22.83
N SER A 149 17.36 6.03 22.95
CA SER A 149 17.17 7.22 23.81
C SER A 149 17.31 6.95 25.31
N ARG A 150 17.21 5.68 25.78
CA ARG A 150 17.44 5.32 27.19
C ARG A 150 18.89 4.95 27.50
N ASN A 151 19.67 4.68 26.47
CA ASN A 151 21.07 4.29 26.58
C ASN A 151 22.04 5.49 26.37
N HIS A 152 21.49 6.67 26.09
CA HIS A 152 22.18 7.97 26.01
C HIS A 152 21.73 8.85 27.16
#